data_AF-G2KU26-F1
#
_entry.id   AF-G2KU26-F1
#
_cell.length_a   1.000
_cell.length_b   1.000
_cell.length_c   1.000
_cell.angle_alpha   90.00
_cell.angle_beta   90.00
_cell.angle_gamma   90.00
#
_symmetry.space_group_name_H-M   'P 1'
#
loop_
_entity.id
_entity.type
_entity.pdbx_description
1 polymer ?
#
loop_
_entity_poly.entity_id
_entity_poly.type
_entity_poly.pdbx_seq_one_letter_code
_entity_poly.pdbx_strand_id
1 'polypeptide(L)'
;MAEELKLGPKAKSLLNAVSRFFDGDVQVQFIGNLKSGYVKHDQAQIMQDGKNLFVQINDVTEPDFTATHELLHLLMTLRGFPQIYFPLTTGDDALDEQLRFIGTELFDVVAHFVVYSEQRKHGLINSKIAEEYIKGVRQTITPETSKIDSEMIIRVVTLLDAMVFFGNEFAKHDAVFVQNFPIATKAAQRLYKIITEKPTDSPFALRRNVVKLFKAFDGQMKGWELPELQLTDFAMITSVFSQRQLGLKVSQVFKLYHSKLKDTKTLTPAYIGFASVDDQDSFVISGPINAQKAEKFIQNIYAKTVKELFDELKIPYLIR
;
A
#
# COMPACT_ATOMS: atom_id res chain seq x y z
N MET A 1 16.57 -17.24 32.76
CA MET A 1 16.66 -15.84 32.35
C MET A 1 16.24 -15.78 30.90
N ALA A 2 15.21 -15.01 30.55
CA ALA A 2 14.82 -14.84 29.16
C ALA A 2 15.97 -14.12 28.44
N GLU A 3 16.47 -14.71 27.36
CA GLU A 3 17.47 -14.08 26.50
C GLU A 3 16.88 -12.77 25.98
N GLU A 4 17.54 -11.64 26.27
CA GLU A 4 17.09 -10.33 25.82
C GLU A 4 17.16 -10.32 24.29
N LEU A 5 16.01 -10.39 23.63
CA LEU A 5 15.91 -10.39 22.17
C LEU A 5 16.55 -9.12 21.63
N LYS A 6 17.54 -9.30 20.75
CA LYS A 6 18.30 -8.22 20.13
C LYS A 6 18.32 -8.39 18.64
N LEU A 7 18.15 -7.28 17.94
CA LEU A 7 18.37 -7.23 16.50
C LEU A 7 19.79 -7.63 16.14
N GLY A 8 19.90 -8.39 15.06
CA GLY A 8 21.16 -8.70 14.42
C GLY A 8 21.83 -7.45 13.82
N PRO A 9 23.11 -7.56 13.40
CA PRO A 9 23.88 -6.43 12.90
C PRO A 9 23.27 -5.74 11.68
N LYS A 10 22.64 -6.50 10.78
CA LYS A 10 22.03 -5.98 9.55
C LYS A 10 20.80 -5.12 9.84
N ALA A 11 19.91 -5.61 10.70
CA ALA A 11 18.72 -4.88 11.13
C ALA A 11 19.10 -3.60 11.91
N LYS A 12 20.14 -3.66 12.76
CA LYS A 12 20.70 -2.47 13.43
C LYS A 12 21.27 -1.45 12.45
N SER A 13 21.97 -1.90 11.40
CA SER A 13 22.50 -0.99 10.37
C SER A 13 21.38 -0.26 9.63
N LEU A 14 20.29 -0.95 9.32
CA LEU A 14 19.12 -0.34 8.69
C LEU A 14 18.42 0.62 9.64
N LEU A 15 18.21 0.25 10.90
CA LEU A 15 17.67 1.13 11.94
C LEU A 15 18.46 2.44 12.01
N ASN A 16 19.79 2.35 12.09
CA ASN A 16 20.67 3.52 12.08
C ASN A 16 20.55 4.37 10.81
N ALA A 17 20.28 3.75 9.65
CA ALA A 17 20.05 4.49 8.42
C ALA A 17 18.74 5.27 8.48
N VAL A 18 17.66 4.65 8.95
CA VAL A 18 16.35 5.31 9.15
C VAL A 18 16.47 6.47 10.14
N SER A 19 17.13 6.26 11.28
CA SER A 19 17.35 7.31 12.30
C SER A 19 18.13 8.53 11.79
N ARG A 20 18.88 8.42 10.68
CA ARG A 20 19.56 9.58 10.07
C ARG A 20 18.64 10.43 9.21
N PHE A 21 17.52 9.88 8.74
CA PHE A 21 16.55 10.58 7.88
C PHE A 21 15.32 11.07 8.66
N PHE A 22 15.13 10.64 9.91
CA PHE A 22 14.01 11.04 10.74
C PHE A 22 14.48 12.01 11.83
N ASP A 23 13.83 13.16 11.97
CA ASP A 23 14.17 14.20 12.97
C ASP A 23 13.82 13.80 14.43
N GLY A 24 13.42 12.56 14.64
CA GLY A 24 13.01 11.98 15.91
C GLY A 24 13.72 10.67 16.22
N ASP A 25 13.26 9.94 17.24
CA ASP A 25 13.84 8.65 17.61
C ASP A 25 13.12 7.50 16.90
N VAL A 26 13.86 6.48 16.47
CA VAL A 26 13.31 5.27 15.87
C VAL A 26 13.84 4.08 16.65
N GLN A 27 12.92 3.30 17.21
CA GLN A 27 13.24 2.15 18.05
C GLN A 27 12.51 0.91 17.56
N VAL A 28 13.12 -0.25 17.77
CA VAL A 28 12.47 -1.55 17.57
C VAL A 28 12.18 -2.15 18.93
N GLN A 29 10.92 -2.52 19.17
CA GLN A 29 10.44 -3.08 20.41
C GLN A 29 9.89 -4.49 20.18
N PHE A 30 10.30 -5.44 21.02
CA PHE A 30 9.71 -6.78 21.06
C PHE A 30 8.61 -6.77 22.11
N ILE A 31 7.36 -6.59 21.67
CA ILE A 31 6.19 -6.48 22.57
C ILE A 31 5.49 -7.82 22.79
N GLY A 32 5.83 -8.84 21.99
CA GLY A 32 5.35 -10.21 22.13
C GLY A 32 6.49 -11.23 22.24
N ASN A 33 6.13 -12.45 22.63
CA ASN A 33 7.00 -13.63 22.65
C ASN A 33 6.48 -14.76 21.76
N LEU A 34 5.52 -14.48 20.88
CA LEU A 34 4.93 -15.45 19.97
C LEU A 34 6.00 -15.96 19.00
N LYS A 35 6.01 -17.27 18.75
CA LYS A 35 6.87 -17.93 17.75
C LYS A 35 5.98 -18.81 16.88
N SER A 36 5.28 -18.21 15.94
CA SER A 36 4.34 -18.93 15.08
C SER A 36 5.01 -19.95 14.15
N GLY A 37 6.31 -19.82 13.89
CA GLY A 37 7.05 -20.72 13.01
C GLY A 37 6.79 -20.45 11.52
N TYR A 38 6.24 -19.28 11.21
CA TYR A 38 6.05 -18.75 9.87
C TYR A 38 6.24 -17.23 9.86
N VAL A 39 6.50 -16.66 8.67
CA VAL A 39 6.61 -15.21 8.50
C VAL A 39 5.47 -14.66 7.66
N LYS A 40 4.97 -13.49 8.06
CA LYS A 40 4.04 -12.63 7.31
C LYS A 40 4.45 -11.18 7.53
N HIS A 41 4.12 -10.29 6.59
CA HIS A 41 4.44 -8.86 6.75
C HIS A 41 3.56 -8.19 7.83
N ASP A 42 2.38 -8.73 8.15
CA ASP A 42 1.47 -8.21 9.19
C ASP A 42 1.86 -8.56 10.64
N GLN A 43 3.06 -9.11 10.88
CA GLN A 43 3.54 -9.53 12.20
C GLN A 43 4.22 -8.41 13.01
N ALA A 44 4.29 -7.20 12.45
CA ALA A 44 4.74 -6.00 13.14
C ALA A 44 3.80 -4.83 12.87
N GLN A 45 3.93 -3.80 13.71
CA GLN A 45 3.22 -2.54 13.54
C GLN A 45 4.15 -1.36 13.82
N ILE A 46 3.86 -0.22 13.20
CA ILE A 46 4.54 1.04 13.48
C ILE A 46 3.63 1.89 14.35
N MET A 47 4.12 2.26 15.54
CA MET A 47 3.46 3.19 16.45
C MET A 47 4.23 4.50 16.50
N GLN A 48 3.55 5.62 16.29
CA GLN A 48 4.12 6.95 16.49
C GLN A 48 3.65 7.55 17.81
N ASP A 49 4.59 8.01 18.63
CA ASP A 49 4.34 8.77 19.86
C ASP A 49 5.15 10.07 19.82
N GLY A 50 4.48 11.17 19.47
CA GLY A 50 5.14 12.46 19.26
C GLY A 50 6.23 12.37 18.18
N LYS A 51 7.49 12.51 18.61
CA LYS A 51 8.68 12.39 17.74
C LYS A 51 9.33 11.02 17.79
N ASN A 52 8.71 10.04 18.44
CA ASN A 52 9.25 8.68 18.51
C ASN A 52 8.45 7.76 17.58
N LEU A 53 9.17 6.92 16.85
CA LEU A 53 8.61 5.83 16.05
C LEU A 53 9.06 4.51 16.66
N PHE A 54 8.09 3.64 16.93
CA PHE A 54 8.31 2.31 17.47
C PHE A 54 7.87 1.27 16.45
N VAL A 55 8.83 0.49 15.96
CA VAL A 55 8.55 -0.73 15.20
C VAL A 55 8.34 -1.84 16.21
N GLN A 56 7.09 -2.21 16.43
CA GLN A 56 6.68 -3.18 17.44
C GLN A 56 6.49 -4.56 16.80
N ILE A 57 7.26 -5.53 17.30
CA ILE A 57 7.28 -6.90 16.80
C ILE A 57 6.51 -7.80 17.76
N ASN A 58 5.43 -8.39 17.25
CA ASN A 58 4.56 -9.29 18.01
C ASN A 58 5.02 -10.75 17.93
N ASP A 59 5.55 -11.15 16.77
CA ASP A 59 6.07 -12.49 16.50
C ASP A 59 7.59 -12.47 16.33
N VAL A 60 8.28 -13.27 17.12
CA VAL A 60 9.74 -13.35 17.21
C VAL A 60 10.29 -14.60 16.52
N THR A 61 9.55 -15.19 15.57
CA THR A 61 10.02 -16.30 14.71
C THR A 61 11.25 -15.87 13.91
N GLU A 62 11.17 -14.73 13.22
CA GLU A 62 12.27 -14.14 12.42
C GLU A 62 12.35 -12.62 12.62
N PRO A 63 12.77 -12.17 13.81
CA PRO A 63 12.68 -10.77 14.22
C PRO A 63 13.46 -9.82 13.31
N ASP A 64 14.61 -10.24 12.77
CA ASP A 64 15.39 -9.42 11.85
C ASP A 64 14.68 -9.23 10.50
N PHE A 65 14.05 -10.28 9.97
CA PHE A 65 13.26 -10.19 8.74
C PHE A 65 12.09 -9.24 8.94
N THR A 66 11.30 -9.42 10.00
CA THR A 66 10.12 -8.60 10.28
C THR A 66 10.51 -7.14 10.60
N ALA A 67 11.52 -6.92 11.45
CA ALA A 67 11.99 -5.56 11.77
C ALA A 67 12.45 -4.80 10.53
N THR A 68 13.26 -5.47 9.69
CA THR A 68 13.79 -4.82 8.48
C THR A 68 12.72 -4.56 7.44
N HIS A 69 11.67 -5.36 7.39
CA HIS A 69 10.53 -5.13 6.51
C HIS A 69 9.88 -3.76 6.79
N GLU A 70 9.49 -3.53 8.05
CA GLU A 70 8.89 -2.26 8.49
C GLU A 70 9.85 -1.07 8.36
N LEU A 71 11.12 -1.27 8.73
CA LEU A 71 12.13 -0.22 8.61
C LEU A 71 12.39 0.18 7.14
N LEU A 72 12.25 -0.73 6.18
CA LEU A 72 12.36 -0.42 4.76
C LEU A 72 11.15 0.37 4.26
N HIS A 73 9.93 0.02 4.67
CA HIS A 73 8.74 0.83 4.38
C HIS A 73 8.87 2.25 4.94
N LEU A 74 9.36 2.39 6.18
CA LEU A 74 9.65 3.69 6.78
C LEU A 74 10.73 4.44 6.00
N LEU A 75 11.82 3.78 5.60
CA LEU A 75 12.87 4.39 4.80
C LEU A 75 12.35 4.87 3.43
N MET A 76 11.46 4.10 2.80
CA MET A 76 10.81 4.49 1.55
C MET A 76 10.02 5.79 1.74
N THR A 77 9.22 5.87 2.80
CA THR A 77 8.50 7.09 3.19
C THR A 77 9.45 8.27 3.36
N LEU A 78 10.52 8.13 4.14
CA LEU A 78 11.48 9.20 4.40
C LEU A 78 12.26 9.63 3.15
N ARG A 79 12.37 8.74 2.16
CA ARG A 79 13.00 9.02 0.86
C ARG A 79 12.02 9.56 -0.20
N GLY A 80 10.81 9.92 0.22
CA GLY A 80 9.83 10.52 -0.67
C GLY A 80 9.25 9.53 -1.67
N PHE A 81 9.04 8.27 -1.26
CA PHE A 81 8.10 7.40 -1.97
C PHE A 81 6.66 7.81 -1.63
N PRO A 82 5.72 7.64 -2.58
CA PRO A 82 4.31 7.88 -2.34
C PRO A 82 3.79 7.06 -1.15
N GLN A 83 2.74 7.56 -0.51
CA GLN A 83 1.97 6.86 0.52
C GLN A 83 0.52 6.74 0.07
N ILE A 84 -0.20 5.83 0.73
CA ILE A 84 -1.64 5.67 0.60
C ILE A 84 -2.35 6.28 1.82
N TYR A 85 -3.48 6.92 1.58
CA TYR A 85 -4.35 7.49 2.61
C TYR A 85 -5.80 7.16 2.29
N PHE A 86 -6.64 7.12 3.33
CA PHE A 86 -8.06 6.84 3.20
C PHE A 86 -8.88 7.99 3.80
N PRO A 87 -8.96 9.14 3.10
CA PRO A 87 -9.69 10.31 3.60
C PRO A 87 -11.21 10.16 3.50
N LEU A 88 -11.71 9.08 2.88
CA LEU A 88 -13.12 8.85 2.60
C LEU A 88 -13.70 7.69 3.40
N THR A 89 -15.01 7.74 3.63
CA THR A 89 -15.81 6.69 4.27
C THR A 89 -17.08 6.42 3.49
N THR A 90 -17.46 5.15 3.42
CA THR A 90 -18.77 4.70 2.91
C THR A 90 -19.89 4.95 3.92
N GLY A 91 -19.54 5.17 5.19
CA GLY A 91 -20.46 5.20 6.33
C GLY A 91 -20.75 3.82 6.94
N ASP A 92 -20.13 2.76 6.42
CA ASP A 92 -20.10 1.42 7.00
C ASP A 92 -18.66 1.09 7.41
N ASP A 93 -18.42 1.03 8.72
CA ASP A 93 -17.07 0.85 9.29
C ASP A 93 -16.44 -0.48 8.89
N ALA A 94 -17.24 -1.55 8.76
CA ALA A 94 -16.74 -2.88 8.40
C ALA A 94 -16.34 -2.93 6.92
N LEU A 95 -17.15 -2.31 6.05
CA LEU A 95 -16.79 -2.18 4.64
C LEU A 95 -15.56 -1.29 4.48
N ASP A 96 -15.48 -0.17 5.20
CA ASP A 96 -14.32 0.72 5.12
C ASP A 96 -13.05 0.03 5.62
N GLU A 97 -13.13 -0.78 6.68
CA GLU A 97 -11.99 -1.56 7.16
C GLU A 97 -11.51 -2.56 6.10
N GLN A 98 -12.42 -3.27 5.43
CA GLN A 98 -12.07 -4.18 4.35
C GLN A 98 -11.42 -3.47 3.17
N LEU A 99 -11.98 -2.32 2.74
CA LEU A 99 -11.42 -1.53 1.64
C LEU A 99 -10.03 -0.97 2.00
N ARG A 100 -9.85 -0.48 3.24
CA ARG A 100 -8.55 -0.02 3.73
C ARG A 100 -7.53 -1.15 3.77
N PHE A 101 -7.93 -2.31 4.29
CA PHE A 101 -7.07 -3.48 4.37
C PHE A 101 -6.61 -3.91 2.98
N ILE A 102 -7.53 -4.25 2.06
CA ILE A 102 -7.17 -4.71 0.72
C ILE A 102 -6.44 -3.61 -0.09
N GLY A 103 -6.82 -2.34 0.08
CA GLY A 103 -6.14 -1.22 -0.56
C GLY A 103 -4.69 -1.07 -0.10
N THR A 104 -4.42 -1.28 1.18
CA THR A 104 -3.06 -1.27 1.75
C THR A 104 -2.27 -2.48 1.25
N GLU A 105 -2.85 -3.67 1.27
CA GLU A 105 -2.18 -4.88 0.76
C GLU A 105 -1.78 -4.76 -0.71
N LEU A 106 -2.67 -4.23 -1.57
CA LEU A 106 -2.37 -4.01 -2.98
C LEU A 106 -1.30 -2.92 -3.18
N PHE A 107 -1.30 -1.88 -2.35
CA PHE A 107 -0.24 -0.88 -2.36
C PHE A 107 1.10 -1.53 -1.98
N ASP A 108 1.11 -2.31 -0.91
CA ASP A 108 2.30 -2.94 -0.34
C ASP A 108 2.90 -3.99 -1.26
N VAL A 109 2.09 -4.78 -1.98
CA VAL A 109 2.55 -5.65 -3.07
C VAL A 109 3.50 -4.92 -4.02
N VAL A 110 3.20 -3.68 -4.40
CA VAL A 110 4.06 -2.91 -5.30
C VAL A 110 5.27 -2.34 -4.56
N ALA A 111 5.11 -1.90 -3.31
CA ALA A 111 6.21 -1.45 -2.46
C ALA A 111 7.22 -2.58 -2.18
N HIS A 112 6.75 -3.82 -2.08
CA HIS A 112 7.54 -5.01 -1.80
C HIS A 112 8.54 -5.37 -2.90
N PHE A 113 8.38 -4.85 -4.13
CA PHE A 113 9.46 -4.92 -5.12
C PHE A 113 10.73 -4.25 -4.62
N VAL A 114 10.61 -3.15 -3.87
CA VAL A 114 11.76 -2.45 -3.26
C VAL A 114 12.17 -3.15 -1.97
N VAL A 115 11.22 -3.45 -1.08
CA VAL A 115 11.48 -4.05 0.24
C VAL A 115 12.17 -5.42 0.10
N TYR A 116 11.56 -6.37 -0.61
CA TYR A 116 12.14 -7.71 -0.77
C TYR A 116 13.44 -7.69 -1.59
N SER A 117 13.60 -6.76 -2.54
CA SER A 117 14.86 -6.59 -3.26
C SER A 117 15.98 -6.20 -2.30
N GLU A 118 15.73 -5.23 -1.43
CA GLU A 118 16.71 -4.78 -0.45
C GLU A 118 16.99 -5.85 0.61
N GLN A 119 15.98 -6.51 1.15
CA GLN A 119 16.17 -7.63 2.10
C GLN A 119 17.01 -8.76 1.48
N ARG A 120 16.80 -9.11 0.21
CA ARG A 120 17.62 -10.11 -0.50
C ARG A 120 19.08 -9.66 -0.63
N LYS A 121 19.36 -8.40 -0.97
CA LYS A 121 20.75 -7.88 -1.05
C LYS A 121 21.49 -8.02 0.26
N HIS A 122 20.78 -7.86 1.38
CA HIS A 122 21.34 -8.04 2.72
C HIS A 122 21.27 -9.48 3.21
N GLY A 123 20.81 -10.46 2.41
CA GLY A 123 20.70 -11.87 2.82
C GLY A 123 19.72 -12.10 3.98
N LEU A 124 18.72 -11.23 4.13
CA LEU A 124 17.62 -11.35 5.09
C LEU A 124 16.47 -12.21 4.54
N ILE A 125 16.47 -12.48 3.23
CA ILE A 125 15.64 -13.51 2.60
C ILE A 125 16.58 -14.64 2.18
N ASN A 126 16.40 -15.81 2.78
CA ASN A 126 17.15 -17.04 2.52
C ASN A 126 16.18 -18.24 2.44
N SER A 127 16.69 -19.46 2.27
CA SER A 127 15.83 -20.65 2.14
C SER A 127 14.92 -20.90 3.34
N LYS A 128 15.38 -20.62 4.57
CA LYS A 128 14.57 -20.76 5.78
C LYS A 128 13.39 -19.78 5.76
N ILE A 129 13.65 -18.50 5.49
CA ILE A 129 12.60 -17.47 5.36
C ILE A 129 11.63 -17.81 4.24
N ALA A 130 12.13 -18.37 3.14
CA ALA A 130 11.29 -18.80 2.02
C ALA A 130 10.32 -19.92 2.39
N GLU A 131 10.78 -20.92 3.16
CA GLU A 131 9.92 -21.98 3.69
C GLU A 131 8.90 -21.46 4.70
N GLU A 132 9.32 -20.55 5.59
CA GLU A 132 8.45 -19.92 6.58
C GLU A 132 7.42 -18.98 5.96
N TYR A 133 7.75 -18.31 4.85
CA TYR A 133 6.81 -17.52 4.07
C TYR A 133 5.74 -18.41 3.44
N ILE A 134 6.12 -19.57 2.87
CA ILE A 134 5.13 -20.54 2.35
C ILE A 134 4.18 -21.03 3.44
N LYS A 135 4.70 -21.27 4.66
CA LYS A 135 3.85 -21.60 5.81
C LYS A 135 2.89 -20.44 6.12
N GLY A 136 3.37 -19.20 6.09
CA GLY A 136 2.56 -17.99 6.28
C GLY A 136 1.40 -17.93 5.28
N VAL A 137 1.68 -18.12 3.99
CA VAL A 137 0.63 -18.18 2.95
C VAL A 137 -0.42 -19.24 3.26
N ARG A 138 0.00 -20.44 3.68
CA ARG A 138 -0.94 -21.53 4.03
C ARG A 138 -1.76 -21.27 5.29
N GLN A 139 -1.35 -20.33 6.15
CA GLN A 139 -2.14 -19.88 7.30
C GLN A 139 -3.11 -18.77 6.91
N THR A 140 -2.80 -17.98 5.88
CA THR A 140 -3.64 -16.87 5.42
C THR A 140 -4.78 -17.34 4.53
N ILE A 141 -4.54 -18.29 3.62
CA ILE A 141 -5.51 -18.68 2.60
C ILE A 141 -5.74 -20.19 2.55
N THR A 142 -6.99 -20.58 2.30
CA THR A 142 -7.38 -21.99 2.13
C THR A 142 -7.35 -22.39 0.65
N PRO A 143 -7.00 -23.65 0.30
CA PRO A 143 -7.02 -24.13 -1.08
C PRO A 143 -8.35 -23.87 -1.79
N GLU A 144 -8.28 -23.60 -3.08
CA GLU A 144 -9.45 -23.32 -3.89
C GLU A 144 -10.38 -24.52 -4.00
N THR A 145 -11.66 -24.21 -4.09
CA THR A 145 -12.64 -25.13 -4.68
C THR A 145 -12.68 -24.92 -6.20
N SER A 146 -13.44 -25.75 -6.91
CA SER A 146 -13.65 -25.55 -8.36
C SER A 146 -14.50 -24.32 -8.72
N LYS A 147 -14.89 -23.48 -7.76
CA LYS A 147 -15.79 -22.33 -7.93
C LYS A 147 -15.15 -21.04 -7.42
N ILE A 148 -15.56 -19.92 -8.01
CA ILE A 148 -15.30 -18.59 -7.47
C ILE A 148 -16.10 -18.42 -6.18
N ASP A 149 -15.42 -18.02 -5.11
CA ASP A 149 -16.00 -17.72 -3.81
C ASP A 149 -15.49 -16.36 -3.27
N SER A 150 -15.91 -15.99 -2.07
CA SER A 150 -15.50 -14.74 -1.42
C SER A 150 -14.02 -14.68 -1.02
N GLU A 151 -13.34 -15.83 -0.86
CA GLU A 151 -11.92 -15.89 -0.52
C GLU A 151 -11.01 -15.61 -1.73
N MET A 152 -11.56 -15.55 -2.94
CA MET A 152 -10.80 -15.27 -4.16
C MET A 152 -10.04 -13.94 -4.09
N ILE A 153 -10.58 -12.93 -3.40
CA ILE A 153 -9.92 -11.63 -3.20
C ILE A 153 -8.60 -11.83 -2.44
N ILE A 154 -8.66 -12.42 -1.25
CA ILE A 154 -7.48 -12.59 -0.39
C ILE A 154 -6.47 -13.59 -0.99
N ARG A 155 -6.95 -14.63 -1.69
CA ARG A 155 -6.09 -15.56 -2.45
C ARG A 155 -5.29 -14.85 -3.52
N VAL A 156 -5.92 -14.00 -4.33
CA VAL A 156 -5.21 -13.25 -5.39
C VAL A 156 -4.17 -12.30 -4.81
N VAL A 157 -4.54 -11.53 -3.78
CA VAL A 157 -3.61 -10.58 -3.14
C VAL A 157 -2.40 -11.31 -2.55
N THR A 158 -2.65 -12.38 -1.78
CA THR A 158 -1.59 -13.19 -1.16
C THR A 158 -0.67 -13.84 -2.20
N LEU A 159 -1.23 -14.41 -3.27
CA LEU A 159 -0.45 -15.06 -4.33
C LEU A 159 0.31 -14.04 -5.18
N LEU A 160 -0.25 -12.84 -5.36
CA LEU A 160 0.44 -11.76 -6.04
C LEU A 160 1.65 -11.30 -5.23
N ASP A 161 1.52 -11.11 -3.91
CA ASP A 161 2.67 -10.81 -3.05
C ASP A 161 3.71 -11.93 -3.08
N ALA A 162 3.26 -13.20 -3.05
CA ALA A 162 4.15 -14.34 -3.18
C ALA A 162 4.94 -14.32 -4.50
N MET A 163 4.34 -13.88 -5.61
CA MET A 163 5.08 -13.68 -6.87
C MET A 163 6.16 -12.61 -6.75
N VAL A 164 5.92 -11.53 -6.00
CA VAL A 164 6.93 -10.50 -5.71
C VAL A 164 8.02 -11.04 -4.77
N PHE A 165 7.64 -11.84 -3.77
CA PHE A 165 8.54 -12.45 -2.78
C PHE A 165 9.44 -13.54 -3.38
N PHE A 166 8.96 -14.34 -4.33
CA PHE A 166 9.77 -15.39 -4.97
C PHE A 166 10.40 -14.95 -6.28
N GLY A 167 9.82 -13.97 -6.97
CA GLY A 167 10.28 -13.51 -8.28
C GLY A 167 10.42 -14.69 -9.25
N ASN A 168 11.60 -14.83 -9.86
CA ASN A 168 11.90 -15.92 -10.80
C ASN A 168 11.83 -17.33 -10.18
N GLU A 169 11.86 -17.44 -8.86
CA GLU A 169 11.78 -18.72 -8.16
C GLU A 169 10.33 -19.17 -7.91
N PHE A 170 9.33 -18.34 -8.19
CA PHE A 170 7.92 -18.66 -7.93
C PHE A 170 7.49 -19.98 -8.59
N ALA A 171 7.95 -20.22 -9.83
CA ALA A 171 7.65 -21.43 -10.58
C ALA A 171 8.21 -22.72 -9.92
N LYS A 172 9.19 -22.63 -9.03
CA LYS A 172 9.71 -23.78 -8.26
C LYS A 172 8.71 -24.28 -7.21
N HIS A 173 7.69 -23.47 -6.90
CA HIS A 173 6.68 -23.75 -5.89
C HIS A 173 5.31 -24.07 -6.48
N ASP A 174 5.29 -24.60 -7.72
CA ASP A 174 4.06 -24.92 -8.46
C ASP A 174 3.09 -25.83 -7.69
N ALA A 175 3.62 -26.86 -7.02
CA ALA A 175 2.85 -27.75 -6.17
C ALA A 175 2.18 -27.05 -4.96
N VAL A 176 2.71 -25.91 -4.53
CA VAL A 176 2.15 -25.11 -3.45
C VAL A 176 1.10 -24.15 -3.99
N PHE A 177 1.45 -23.38 -5.02
CA PHE A 177 0.62 -22.27 -5.47
C PHE A 177 -0.34 -22.67 -6.59
N VAL A 178 0.16 -23.28 -7.65
CA VAL A 178 -0.64 -23.53 -8.87
C VAL A 178 -1.61 -24.68 -8.66
N GLN A 179 -1.19 -25.75 -7.98
CA GLN A 179 -2.05 -26.92 -7.76
C GLN A 179 -3.15 -26.66 -6.73
N ASN A 180 -2.88 -25.88 -5.68
CA ASN A 180 -3.87 -25.57 -4.64
C ASN A 180 -4.73 -24.33 -4.97
N PHE A 181 -4.23 -23.44 -5.84
CA PHE A 181 -4.92 -22.18 -6.17
C PHE A 181 -4.89 -21.88 -7.68
N PRO A 182 -5.40 -22.78 -8.55
CA PRO A 182 -5.26 -22.65 -10.00
C PRO A 182 -5.90 -21.38 -10.58
N ILE A 183 -7.05 -20.95 -10.05
CA ILE A 183 -7.82 -19.82 -10.56
C ILE A 183 -7.16 -18.49 -10.11
N ALA A 184 -6.88 -18.36 -8.82
CA ALA A 184 -6.26 -17.18 -8.22
C ALA A 184 -4.81 -17.01 -8.68
N THR A 185 -4.03 -18.09 -8.81
CA THR A 185 -2.67 -18.02 -9.39
C THR A 185 -2.74 -17.43 -10.80
N LYS A 186 -3.66 -17.91 -11.64
CA LYS A 186 -3.79 -17.40 -13.01
C LYS A 186 -4.17 -15.92 -13.04
N ALA A 187 -4.98 -15.45 -12.09
CA ALA A 187 -5.31 -14.04 -11.95
C ALA A 187 -4.10 -13.22 -11.44
N ALA A 188 -3.45 -13.67 -10.37
CA ALA A 188 -2.24 -13.05 -9.83
C ALA A 188 -1.13 -12.94 -10.90
N GLN A 189 -0.93 -13.95 -11.76
CA GLN A 189 0.02 -13.89 -12.87
C GLN A 189 -0.31 -12.77 -13.87
N ARG A 190 -1.60 -12.54 -14.18
CA ARG A 190 -2.02 -11.44 -15.05
C ARG A 190 -1.71 -10.09 -14.41
N LEU A 191 -2.04 -9.93 -13.13
CA LEU A 191 -1.77 -8.70 -12.38
C LEU A 191 -0.26 -8.45 -12.25
N TYR A 192 0.51 -9.48 -11.92
CA TYR A 192 1.97 -9.44 -11.82
C TYR A 192 2.59 -8.97 -13.14
N LYS A 193 2.14 -9.50 -14.28
CA LYS A 193 2.59 -9.06 -15.60
C LYS A 193 2.33 -7.58 -15.86
N ILE A 194 1.17 -7.06 -15.43
CA ILE A 194 0.80 -5.64 -15.60
C ILE A 194 1.73 -4.73 -14.80
N ILE A 195 2.01 -5.09 -13.54
CA ILE A 195 2.83 -4.25 -12.64
C ILE A 195 4.33 -4.41 -12.89
N THR A 196 4.76 -5.47 -13.58
CA THR A 196 6.17 -5.71 -13.95
C THR A 196 6.52 -5.32 -15.38
N GLU A 197 5.54 -4.88 -16.18
CA GLU A 197 5.78 -4.34 -17.54
C GLU A 197 6.82 -3.22 -17.55
N LYS A 198 6.88 -2.43 -16.46
CA LYS A 198 7.89 -1.42 -16.21
C LYS A 198 8.41 -1.55 -14.78
N PRO A 199 9.72 -1.31 -14.55
CA PRO A 199 10.31 -1.47 -13.23
C PRO A 199 9.70 -0.52 -12.19
N THR A 200 9.73 -0.95 -10.94
CA THR A 200 9.41 -0.17 -9.73
C THR A 200 10.72 0.26 -9.06
N ASP A 201 11.37 1.28 -9.61
CA ASP A 201 12.73 1.72 -9.22
C ASP A 201 12.80 3.18 -8.73
N SER A 202 11.66 3.87 -8.71
CA SER A 202 11.55 5.28 -8.34
C SER A 202 10.19 5.59 -7.71
N PRO A 203 10.05 6.68 -6.94
CA PRO A 203 8.76 7.15 -6.41
C PRO A 203 7.65 7.24 -7.46
N PHE A 204 7.97 7.79 -8.63
CA PHE A 204 7.04 7.90 -9.73
C PHE A 204 6.64 6.53 -10.30
N ALA A 205 7.61 5.61 -10.44
CA ALA A 205 7.35 4.26 -10.91
C ALA A 205 6.48 3.46 -9.93
N LEU A 206 6.71 3.58 -8.61
CA LEU A 206 5.86 3.01 -7.57
C LEU A 206 4.41 3.48 -7.74
N ARG A 207 4.19 4.80 -7.73
CA ARG A 207 2.83 5.37 -7.87
C ARG A 207 2.13 4.84 -9.12
N ARG A 208 2.82 4.88 -10.26
CA ARG A 208 2.27 4.41 -11.54
C ARG A 208 1.84 2.95 -11.47
N ASN A 209 2.68 2.09 -10.89
CA ASN A 209 2.42 0.65 -10.85
C ASN A 209 1.31 0.32 -9.83
N VAL A 210 1.19 1.06 -8.72
CA VAL A 210 0.04 0.97 -7.80
C VAL A 210 -1.28 1.33 -8.50
N VAL A 211 -1.34 2.47 -9.18
CA VAL A 211 -2.57 2.90 -9.89
C VAL A 211 -2.96 1.90 -10.98
N LYS A 212 -1.98 1.35 -11.70
CA LYS A 212 -2.23 0.25 -12.66
C LYS A 212 -2.79 -0.98 -11.97
N LEU A 213 -2.25 -1.36 -10.80
CA LEU A 213 -2.70 -2.52 -10.05
C LEU A 213 -4.15 -2.35 -9.58
N PHE A 214 -4.51 -1.21 -9.01
CA PHE A 214 -5.88 -0.94 -8.56
C PHE A 214 -6.90 -1.13 -9.69
N LYS A 215 -6.65 -0.51 -10.85
CA LYS A 215 -7.54 -0.65 -12.02
C LYS A 215 -7.58 -2.09 -12.55
N ALA A 216 -6.44 -2.76 -12.59
CA ALA A 216 -6.37 -4.14 -13.07
C ALA A 216 -7.07 -5.11 -12.11
N PHE A 217 -7.00 -4.85 -10.81
CA PHE A 217 -7.67 -5.63 -9.78
C PHE A 217 -9.19 -5.50 -9.88
N ASP A 218 -9.72 -4.29 -10.04
CA ASP A 218 -11.16 -4.09 -10.27
C ASP A 218 -11.63 -4.79 -11.55
N GLY A 219 -10.85 -4.67 -12.64
CA GLY A 219 -11.12 -5.43 -13.87
C GLY A 219 -11.13 -6.94 -13.65
N GLN A 220 -10.29 -7.45 -12.75
CA GLN A 220 -10.26 -8.85 -12.37
C GLN A 220 -11.49 -9.26 -11.56
N MET A 221 -11.90 -8.46 -10.57
CA MET A 221 -13.08 -8.72 -9.74
C MET A 221 -14.34 -8.76 -10.61
N LYS A 222 -14.49 -7.77 -11.49
CA LYS A 222 -15.57 -7.71 -12.46
C LYS A 222 -15.63 -8.94 -13.36
N GLY A 223 -14.48 -9.43 -13.82
CA GLY A 223 -14.39 -10.67 -14.63
C GLY A 223 -14.81 -11.94 -13.88
N TRP A 224 -14.88 -11.89 -12.55
CA TRP A 224 -15.40 -12.95 -11.69
C TRP A 224 -16.79 -12.65 -11.15
N GLU A 225 -17.45 -11.59 -11.63
CA GLU A 225 -18.74 -11.12 -11.11
C GLU A 225 -18.70 -10.80 -9.60
N LEU A 226 -17.51 -10.45 -9.09
CA LEU A 226 -17.31 -9.96 -7.73
C LEU A 226 -17.38 -8.42 -7.70
N PRO A 227 -17.76 -7.83 -6.55
CA PRO A 227 -17.74 -6.38 -6.39
C PRO A 227 -16.35 -5.78 -6.65
N GLU A 228 -16.33 -4.68 -7.40
CA GLU A 228 -15.14 -3.84 -7.56
C GLU A 228 -14.86 -3.10 -6.25
N LEU A 229 -13.58 -2.86 -5.94
CA LEU A 229 -13.16 -2.12 -4.75
C LEU A 229 -13.19 -0.61 -4.97
N GLN A 230 -13.04 -0.16 -6.23
CA GLN A 230 -13.02 1.26 -6.60
C GLN A 230 -11.96 2.06 -5.82
N LEU A 231 -10.77 1.47 -5.64
CA LEU A 231 -9.68 2.08 -4.87
C LEU A 231 -9.12 3.35 -5.52
N THR A 232 -9.35 3.56 -6.81
CA THR A 232 -9.03 4.84 -7.47
C THR A 232 -9.83 6.01 -6.92
N ASP A 233 -10.98 5.73 -6.32
CA ASP A 233 -11.93 6.70 -5.80
C ASP A 233 -11.86 6.75 -4.27
N PHE A 234 -11.71 5.58 -3.62
CA PHE A 234 -11.71 5.46 -2.16
C PHE A 234 -10.35 5.80 -1.51
N ALA A 235 -9.25 5.46 -2.17
CA ALA A 235 -7.91 5.65 -1.64
C ALA A 235 -7.20 6.82 -2.32
N MET A 236 -6.62 7.72 -1.54
CA MET A 236 -5.77 8.80 -2.03
C MET A 236 -4.32 8.33 -2.04
N ILE A 237 -3.59 8.54 -3.15
CA ILE A 237 -2.15 8.27 -3.23
C ILE A 237 -1.39 9.59 -3.34
N THR A 238 -0.30 9.75 -2.59
CA THR A 238 0.56 10.95 -2.67
C THR A 238 0.85 11.31 -4.12
N SER A 239 0.53 12.54 -4.48
CA SER A 239 0.77 13.04 -5.84
C SER A 239 2.26 13.30 -6.09
N VAL A 240 2.70 13.05 -7.33
CA VAL A 240 4.07 13.33 -7.78
C VAL A 240 4.01 14.34 -8.94
N PHE A 241 4.48 15.55 -8.70
CA PHE A 241 4.41 16.67 -9.65
C PHE A 241 5.78 17.04 -10.20
N SER A 242 5.84 17.58 -11.42
CA SER A 242 6.97 18.42 -11.82
C SER A 242 6.78 19.85 -11.33
N GLN A 243 7.86 20.62 -11.25
CA GLN A 243 7.81 22.06 -10.93
C GLN A 243 6.82 22.84 -11.83
N ARG A 244 6.75 22.48 -13.12
CA ARG A 244 5.78 23.06 -14.05
C ARG A 244 4.34 22.77 -13.64
N GLN A 245 4.03 21.53 -13.24
CA GLN A 245 2.66 21.13 -12.86
C GLN A 245 2.16 21.91 -11.64
N LEU A 246 3.05 22.23 -10.70
CA LEU A 246 2.71 23.05 -9.53
C LEU A 246 2.20 24.45 -9.88
N GLY A 247 2.70 25.03 -10.98
CA GLY A 247 2.27 26.34 -11.48
C GLY A 247 1.03 26.33 -12.38
N LEU A 248 0.53 25.15 -12.80
CA LEU A 248 -0.68 25.05 -13.60
C LEU A 248 -1.94 25.26 -12.75
N LYS A 249 -3.04 25.66 -13.40
CA LYS A 249 -4.35 25.72 -12.76
C LYS A 249 -4.86 24.32 -12.45
N VAL A 250 -5.62 24.18 -11.36
CA VAL A 250 -6.19 22.89 -10.94
C VAL A 250 -7.02 22.28 -12.07
N SER A 251 -7.81 23.07 -12.80
CA SER A 251 -8.60 22.61 -13.96
C SER A 251 -7.79 22.04 -15.12
N GLN A 252 -6.48 22.31 -15.19
CA GLN A 252 -5.60 21.78 -16.23
C GLN A 252 -4.99 20.43 -15.85
N VAL A 253 -5.02 20.07 -14.56
CA VAL A 253 -4.35 18.87 -14.03
C VAL A 253 -5.36 17.90 -13.42
N PHE A 254 -6.48 18.39 -12.91
CA PHE A 254 -7.46 17.62 -12.16
C PHE A 254 -8.89 17.81 -12.66
N LYS A 255 -9.70 16.78 -12.44
CA LYS A 255 -11.14 16.82 -12.57
C LYS A 255 -11.76 16.63 -11.19
N LEU A 256 -12.64 17.54 -10.80
CA LEU A 256 -13.42 17.45 -9.57
C LEU A 256 -14.72 16.70 -9.82
N TYR A 257 -15.01 15.73 -8.97
CA TYR A 257 -16.26 15.00 -8.96
C TYR A 257 -16.90 15.07 -7.58
N HIS A 258 -18.22 15.16 -7.54
CA HIS A 258 -18.98 15.00 -6.31
C HIS A 258 -19.03 13.53 -5.94
N SER A 259 -18.45 13.16 -4.80
CA SER A 259 -18.43 11.78 -4.32
C SER A 259 -19.75 11.40 -3.68
N LYS A 260 -20.08 10.10 -3.76
CA LYS A 260 -21.11 9.49 -2.90
C LYS A 260 -20.56 9.16 -1.52
N LEU A 261 -19.24 9.06 -1.39
CA LEU A 261 -18.52 8.87 -0.14
C LEU A 261 -18.43 10.20 0.62
N LYS A 262 -18.21 10.09 1.93
CA LYS A 262 -18.07 11.25 2.82
C LYS A 262 -16.62 11.42 3.22
N ASP A 263 -16.23 12.67 3.50
CA ASP A 263 -14.94 12.95 4.13
C ASP A 263 -14.95 12.39 5.56
N THR A 264 -13.90 11.64 5.94
CA THR A 264 -13.77 11.00 7.26
C THR A 264 -13.70 11.99 8.42
N LYS A 265 -13.18 13.20 8.19
CA LYS A 265 -13.02 14.25 9.21
C LYS A 265 -14.31 15.03 9.42
N THR A 266 -15.03 15.36 8.35
CA THR A 266 -16.24 16.20 8.45
C THR A 266 -17.54 15.41 8.39
N LEU A 267 -17.50 14.16 7.94
CA LEU A 267 -18.66 13.29 7.70
C LEU A 267 -19.71 13.89 6.75
N THR A 268 -19.27 14.82 5.90
CA THR A 268 -20.11 15.47 4.88
C THR A 268 -19.76 14.94 3.48
N PRO A 269 -20.67 15.08 2.50
CA PRO A 269 -20.34 14.80 1.10
C PRO A 269 -19.04 15.50 0.68
N ALA A 270 -18.19 14.75 -0.02
CA ALA A 270 -16.87 15.21 -0.42
C ALA A 270 -16.81 15.45 -1.94
N TYR A 271 -15.89 16.30 -2.36
CA TYR A 271 -15.43 16.37 -3.74
C TYR A 271 -14.06 15.72 -3.84
N ILE A 272 -13.88 14.89 -4.86
CA ILE A 272 -12.63 14.18 -5.13
C ILE A 272 -11.95 14.83 -6.33
N GLY A 273 -10.66 15.12 -6.17
CA GLY A 273 -9.78 15.60 -7.23
C GLY A 273 -9.06 14.45 -7.91
N PHE A 274 -9.55 14.03 -9.06
CA PHE A 274 -8.93 12.97 -9.86
C PHE A 274 -7.86 13.56 -10.78
N ALA A 275 -6.65 13.02 -10.73
CA ALA A 275 -5.60 13.41 -11.64
C ALA A 275 -5.98 13.05 -13.08
N SER A 276 -5.98 14.03 -13.99
CA SER A 276 -6.43 13.82 -15.38
C SER A 276 -5.59 12.81 -16.17
N VAL A 277 -4.38 12.49 -15.69
CA VAL A 277 -3.45 11.59 -16.38
C VAL A 277 -3.75 10.12 -16.14
N ASP A 278 -4.37 9.79 -15.01
CA ASP A 278 -4.59 8.40 -14.59
C ASP A 278 -5.85 8.18 -13.75
N ASP A 279 -6.72 9.18 -13.64
CA ASP A 279 -8.00 9.12 -12.92
C ASP A 279 -7.86 8.53 -11.51
N GLN A 280 -6.78 8.87 -10.79
CA GLN A 280 -6.57 8.49 -9.39
C GLN A 280 -6.91 9.66 -8.46
N ASP A 281 -7.62 9.37 -7.36
CA ASP A 281 -7.82 10.33 -6.26
C ASP A 281 -6.47 10.84 -5.74
N SER A 282 -6.32 12.15 -5.82
CA SER A 282 -5.12 12.88 -5.42
C SER A 282 -5.38 13.87 -4.30
N PHE A 283 -6.64 14.21 -4.02
CA PHE A 283 -7.05 15.07 -2.92
C PHE A 283 -8.57 15.00 -2.71
N VAL A 284 -8.98 15.20 -1.45
CA VAL A 284 -10.38 15.24 -1.04
C VAL A 284 -10.68 16.57 -0.36
N ILE A 285 -11.81 17.19 -0.71
CA ILE A 285 -12.29 18.43 -0.12
C ILE A 285 -13.76 18.32 0.29
N SER A 286 -14.07 18.70 1.53
CA SER A 286 -15.44 18.90 1.95
C SER A 286 -15.99 20.19 1.34
N GLY A 287 -17.13 20.10 0.65
CA GLY A 287 -17.74 21.24 0.00
C GLY A 287 -19.20 21.44 0.39
N PRO A 288 -19.81 22.55 -0.04
CA PRO A 288 -21.19 22.87 0.31
C PRO A 288 -22.18 21.91 -0.38
N ILE A 289 -23.19 21.45 0.35
CA ILE A 289 -24.25 20.55 -0.17
C ILE A 289 -25.21 21.31 -1.12
N ASN A 290 -25.32 22.64 -0.99
CA ASN A 290 -26.19 23.46 -1.84
C ASN A 290 -25.60 23.62 -3.25
N ALA A 291 -26.39 23.32 -4.30
CA ALA A 291 -25.96 23.33 -5.69
C ALA A 291 -25.40 24.69 -6.19
N GLN A 292 -26.01 25.82 -5.83
CA GLN A 292 -25.51 27.15 -6.23
C GLN A 292 -24.20 27.51 -5.53
N LYS A 293 -24.05 27.10 -4.26
CA LYS A 293 -22.78 27.25 -3.53
C LYS A 293 -21.71 26.30 -4.05
N ALA A 294 -22.11 25.11 -4.49
CA ALA A 294 -21.23 24.09 -5.09
C ALA A 294 -20.59 24.59 -6.39
N GLU A 295 -21.36 25.23 -7.27
CA GLU A 295 -20.81 25.75 -8.53
C GLU A 295 -19.71 26.79 -8.28
N LYS A 296 -19.99 27.80 -7.44
CA LYS A 296 -18.99 28.81 -7.07
C LYS A 296 -17.80 28.21 -6.35
N PHE A 297 -18.03 27.21 -5.49
CA PHE A 297 -16.97 26.49 -4.80
C PHE A 297 -16.03 25.79 -5.81
N ILE A 298 -16.58 25.02 -6.76
CA ILE A 298 -15.81 24.34 -7.80
C ILE A 298 -15.04 25.34 -8.67
N GLN A 299 -15.68 26.43 -9.10
CA GLN A 299 -15.01 27.48 -9.89
C GLN A 299 -13.82 28.08 -9.14
N ASN A 300 -13.96 28.34 -7.84
CA ASN A 300 -12.89 28.85 -7.00
C ASN A 300 -11.72 27.87 -6.87
N ILE A 301 -12.01 26.57 -6.70
CA ILE A 301 -10.97 25.54 -6.63
C ILE A 301 -10.23 25.44 -7.96
N TYR A 302 -10.95 25.40 -9.08
CA TYR A 302 -10.37 25.35 -10.42
C TYR A 302 -9.53 26.57 -10.78
N ALA A 303 -9.83 27.73 -10.20
CA ALA A 303 -9.07 28.96 -10.40
C ALA A 303 -7.73 28.99 -9.65
N LYS A 304 -7.51 28.13 -8.65
CA LYS A 304 -6.22 28.01 -7.94
C LYS A 304 -5.18 27.34 -8.82
N THR A 305 -3.91 27.63 -8.54
CA THR A 305 -2.81 26.77 -9.00
C THR A 305 -2.78 25.48 -8.19
N VAL A 306 -2.15 24.44 -8.73
CA VAL A 306 -1.96 23.17 -8.01
C VAL A 306 -1.22 23.39 -6.69
N LYS A 307 -0.16 24.22 -6.70
CA LYS A 307 0.60 24.54 -5.48
C LYS A 307 -0.27 25.20 -4.43
N GLU A 308 -1.02 26.25 -4.79
CA GLU A 308 -1.90 26.96 -3.86
C GLU A 308 -2.93 26.02 -3.23
N LEU A 309 -3.55 25.14 -4.02
CA LEU A 309 -4.53 24.19 -3.50
C LEU A 309 -3.90 23.20 -2.52
N PHE A 310 -2.79 22.56 -2.89
CA PHE A 310 -2.16 21.54 -2.05
C PHE A 310 -1.61 22.13 -0.74
N ASP A 311 -1.03 23.34 -0.79
CA ASP A 311 -0.55 24.05 0.40
C ASP A 311 -1.73 24.44 1.32
N GLU A 312 -2.85 24.92 0.77
CA GLU A 312 -4.05 25.28 1.54
C GLU A 312 -4.69 24.08 2.23
N LEU A 313 -4.78 22.94 1.52
CA LEU A 313 -5.32 21.69 2.08
C LEU A 313 -4.33 20.97 2.99
N LYS A 314 -3.07 21.42 3.04
CA LYS A 314 -1.96 20.78 3.77
C LYS A 314 -1.80 19.30 3.37
N ILE A 315 -2.00 19.01 2.08
CA ILE A 315 -1.84 17.66 1.54
C ILE A 315 -0.39 17.48 1.09
N PRO A 316 0.33 16.46 1.58
CA PRO A 316 1.69 16.21 1.14
C PRO A 316 1.72 15.82 -0.34
N TYR A 317 2.76 16.30 -1.04
CA TYR A 317 3.06 15.91 -2.41
C TYR A 317 4.57 15.79 -2.60
N LEU A 318 4.95 15.11 -3.68
CA LEU A 318 6.33 14.88 -4.06
C LEU A 318 6.66 15.65 -5.34
N ILE A 319 7.94 16.02 -5.49
CA ILE A 319 8.44 16.69 -6.70
C ILE A 319 9.41 15.73 -7.40
N ARG A 320 9.21 15.54 -8.71
CA ARG A 320 10.13 14.82 -9.60
C ARG A 320 11.02 15.76 -10.41
#